data_AF-A0A8T4NFA4-F1
#
_entry.id   AF-A0A8T4NFA4-F1
#
_cell.length_a   1.000
_cell.length_b   1.000
_cell.length_c   1.000
_cell.angle_alpha   90.00
_cell.angle_beta   90.00
_cell.angle_gamma   90.00
#
_symmetry.space_group_name_H-M   'P 1'
#
loop_
_entity.id
_entity.type
_entity.pdbx_description
1 polymer ?
#
loop_
_entity_poly.entity_id
_entity_poly.type
_entity_poly.pdbx_seq_one_letter_code
_entity_poly.pdbx_strand_id
1 'polypeptide(L)'
;MYLRTPKTLGILSLIAGTLFLLNVFTSITGFVIADNIEGAVSILGMAFIALGIVLISYSESEAYHQRESVLRKMIGEEKYEELPERDKYVVNRSHRRHIKAEERREYNRQRELARKEKEELHIIRTENFERAIQGHNHSEIERAINKISKGLGKQERLKHLPGLSIRVSRRGRILYEVEGKEVKLTDYLPDHKYWKGD
;
A
#
# COMPACT_ATOMS: atom_id res chain seq x y z
N MET A 1 3.71 6.13 17.85
CA MET A 1 2.54 5.27 17.62
C MET A 1 1.54 5.43 18.77
N TYR A 2 1.18 6.68 19.09
CA TYR A 2 0.30 7.03 20.20
C TYR A 2 -0.96 7.71 19.62
N LEU A 3 -2.12 7.32 20.15
CA LEU A 3 -3.44 7.98 20.02
C LEU A 3 -4.26 7.76 18.72
N ARG A 4 -4.45 6.49 18.31
CA ARG A 4 -5.71 6.10 17.64
C ARG A 4 -6.76 5.55 18.62
N THR A 5 -6.38 5.33 19.88
CA THR A 5 -7.16 4.66 20.91
C THR A 5 -8.48 5.33 21.27
N PRO A 6 -8.61 6.67 21.45
CA PRO A 6 -9.88 7.27 21.85
C PRO A 6 -10.92 7.21 20.71
N LYS A 7 -10.49 7.39 19.45
CA LYS A 7 -11.39 7.30 18.30
C LYS A 7 -11.91 5.87 18.09
N THR A 8 -11.05 4.87 18.19
CA THR A 8 -11.47 3.46 18.06
C THR A 8 -12.40 3.05 19.21
N LEU A 9 -12.12 3.48 20.44
CA LEU A 9 -13.00 3.24 21.59
C LEU A 9 -14.35 3.95 21.43
N GLY A 10 -14.36 5.18 20.92
CA GLY A 10 -15.60 5.91 20.64
C GLY A 10 -16.47 5.22 19.58
N ILE A 11 -15.86 4.72 18.49
CA ILE A 11 -16.56 3.93 17.46
C ILE A 11 -17.12 2.63 18.05
N LEU A 12 -16.32 1.90 18.84
CA LEU A 12 -16.77 0.67 19.50
C LEU A 12 -17.92 0.95 20.49
N SER A 13 -17.86 2.06 21.22
CA SER A 13 -18.93 2.50 22.13
C SER A 13 -20.22 2.80 21.37
N LEU A 14 -20.14 3.48 20.21
CA LEU A 14 -21.30 3.71 19.35
C LEU A 14 -21.92 2.41 18.84
N ILE A 15 -21.08 1.46 18.36
CA ILE A 15 -21.55 0.16 17.89
C ILE A 15 -22.24 -0.61 19.03
N ALA A 16 -21.59 -0.68 20.21
CA ALA A 16 -22.16 -1.35 21.38
C ALA A 16 -23.49 -0.72 21.79
N GLY A 17 -23.55 0.61 21.92
CA GLY A 17 -24.78 1.32 22.26
C GLY A 17 -25.91 1.10 21.24
N THR A 18 -25.57 1.05 19.95
CA THR A 18 -26.54 0.76 18.88
C THR A 18 -27.05 -0.68 18.98
N LEU A 19 -26.18 -1.65 19.27
CA LEU A 19 -26.59 -3.05 19.48
C LEU A 19 -27.48 -3.21 20.72
N PHE A 20 -27.20 -2.49 21.81
CA PHE A 20 -28.07 -2.47 22.98
C PHE A 20 -29.46 -1.93 22.66
N LEU A 21 -29.56 -0.83 21.90
CA LEU A 21 -30.86 -0.31 21.46
C LEU A 21 -31.59 -1.28 20.53
N LEU A 22 -30.90 -1.95 19.60
CA LEU A 22 -31.50 -2.94 18.71
C LEU A 22 -31.99 -4.19 19.46
N ASN A 23 -31.30 -4.61 20.52
CA ASN A 23 -31.72 -5.74 21.34
C ASN A 23 -33.00 -5.46 22.15
N VAL A 24 -33.30 -4.19 22.46
CA VAL A 24 -34.60 -3.79 23.04
C VAL A 24 -35.75 -4.01 22.05
N PHE A 25 -35.48 -3.99 20.73
CA PHE A 25 -36.50 -4.24 19.71
C PHE A 25 -36.69 -5.73 19.38
N THR A 26 -35.68 -6.58 19.59
CA THR A 26 -35.77 -8.03 19.31
C THR A 26 -36.34 -8.86 20.46
N SER A 27 -36.42 -8.31 21.68
CA SER A 27 -37.16 -8.91 22.80
C SER A 27 -38.68 -8.95 22.61
N ILE A 28 -39.22 -8.29 21.57
CA ILE A 28 -40.63 -8.38 21.17
C ILE A 28 -41.05 -9.82 20.79
N THR A 29 -40.11 -10.69 20.41
CA THR A 29 -40.40 -12.13 20.17
C THR A 29 -40.03 -13.00 21.37
N GLY A 30 -40.90 -13.04 22.39
CA GLY A 30 -41.21 -14.30 23.06
C GLY A 30 -40.77 -14.56 24.51
N PHE A 31 -40.24 -13.59 25.26
CA PHE A 31 -40.03 -13.78 26.71
C PHE A 31 -40.35 -12.51 27.50
N VAL A 32 -41.46 -12.56 28.25
CA VAL A 32 -41.84 -11.57 29.27
C VAL A 32 -40.85 -11.71 30.44
N ILE A 33 -39.69 -11.07 30.33
CA ILE A 33 -38.77 -10.88 31.45
C ILE A 33 -38.69 -9.39 31.75
N ALA A 34 -39.53 -8.98 32.70
CA ALA A 34 -39.48 -7.77 33.53
C ALA A 34 -39.31 -6.41 32.82
N ASP A 35 -40.39 -5.64 32.79
CA ASP A 35 -40.47 -4.22 32.35
C ASP A 35 -39.36 -3.30 32.93
N ASN A 36 -38.76 -3.67 34.07
CA ASN A 36 -37.67 -2.92 34.70
C ASN A 36 -36.32 -3.09 34.00
N ILE A 37 -36.11 -4.18 33.25
CA ILE A 37 -34.84 -4.47 32.58
C ILE A 37 -34.75 -3.72 31.25
N GLU A 38 -35.85 -3.62 30.51
CA GLU A 38 -35.89 -2.92 29.22
C GLU A 38 -35.49 -1.44 29.34
N GLY A 39 -36.00 -0.76 30.37
CA GLY A 39 -35.64 0.64 30.66
C GLY A 39 -34.15 0.81 30.97
N ALA A 40 -33.57 -0.10 31.76
CA ALA A 40 -32.15 -0.07 32.11
C ALA A 40 -31.24 -0.31 30.89
N VAL A 41 -31.62 -1.24 30.01
CA VAL A 41 -30.86 -1.52 28.76
C VAL A 41 -30.89 -0.33 27.81
N SER A 42 -32.04 0.34 27.67
CA SER A 42 -32.18 1.54 26.83
C SER A 42 -31.33 2.71 27.35
N ILE A 43 -31.36 2.96 28.68
CA ILE A 43 -30.54 3.99 29.33
C ILE A 43 -29.04 3.71 29.14
N LEU A 44 -28.61 2.46 29.33
CA LEU A 44 -27.23 2.04 29.09
C LEU A 44 -26.83 2.23 27.62
N GLY A 45 -27.69 1.85 26.67
CA GLY A 45 -27.44 2.05 25.24
C GLY A 45 -27.25 3.53 24.88
N MET A 46 -28.10 4.41 25.39
CA MET A 46 -27.97 5.86 25.20
C MET A 46 -26.70 6.42 25.84
N ALA A 47 -26.32 5.94 27.03
CA ALA A 47 -25.07 6.35 27.69
C ALA A 47 -23.83 5.96 26.87
N PHE A 48 -23.81 4.74 26.30
CA PHE A 48 -22.72 4.31 25.40
C PHE A 48 -22.65 5.14 24.12
N ILE A 49 -23.79 5.55 23.57
CA ILE A 49 -23.82 6.42 22.39
C ILE A 49 -23.26 7.81 22.73
N ALA A 50 -23.74 8.42 23.82
CA ALA A 50 -23.27 9.72 24.27
C ALA A 50 -21.75 9.71 24.56
N LEU A 51 -21.27 8.69 25.27
CA LEU A 51 -19.84 8.49 25.52
C LEU A 51 -19.05 8.32 24.22
N GLY A 52 -19.59 7.57 23.26
CA GLY A 52 -18.99 7.38 21.95
C GLY A 52 -18.82 8.67 21.17
N ILE A 53 -19.85 9.53 21.15
CA ILE A 53 -19.80 10.86 20.52
C ILE A 53 -18.72 11.71 21.19
N VAL A 54 -18.73 11.80 22.53
CA VAL A 54 -17.76 12.61 23.29
C VAL A 54 -16.33 12.16 23.01
N LEU A 55 -16.05 10.86 23.00
CA LEU A 55 -14.72 10.32 22.72
C LEU A 55 -14.26 10.63 21.29
N ILE A 56 -15.16 10.53 20.31
CA ILE A 56 -14.84 10.87 18.92
C ILE A 56 -14.54 12.37 18.81
N SER A 57 -15.41 13.24 19.34
CA SER A 57 -15.21 14.69 19.31
C SER A 57 -13.93 15.11 20.03
N TYR A 58 -13.63 14.53 21.19
CA TYR A 58 -12.39 14.77 21.92
C TYR A 58 -11.17 14.37 21.08
N SER A 59 -11.20 13.18 20.47
CA SER A 59 -10.10 12.71 19.62
C SER A 59 -9.86 13.61 18.39
N GLU A 60 -10.93 14.18 17.83
CA GLU A 60 -10.82 15.08 16.68
C GLU A 60 -10.26 16.44 17.07
N SER A 61 -10.66 16.95 18.25
CA SER A 61 -10.11 18.16 18.85
C SER A 61 -8.62 18.03 19.14
N GLU A 62 -8.20 16.96 19.82
CA GLU A 62 -6.79 16.71 20.12
C GLU A 62 -5.96 16.58 18.83
N ALA A 63 -6.46 15.85 17.83
CA ALA A 63 -5.82 15.75 16.53
C ALA A 63 -5.78 17.10 15.79
N TYR A 64 -6.78 17.97 15.98
CA TYR A 64 -6.75 19.33 15.44
C TYR A 64 -5.63 20.15 16.08
N HIS A 65 -5.54 20.19 17.41
CA HIS A 65 -4.50 20.93 18.13
C HIS A 65 -3.08 20.42 17.83
N GLN A 66 -2.89 19.09 17.73
CA GLN A 66 -1.59 18.54 17.31
C GLN A 66 -1.22 19.00 15.89
N ARG A 67 -2.18 19.02 14.96
CA ARG A 67 -1.93 19.50 13.59
C ARG A 67 -1.61 20.98 13.57
N GLU A 68 -2.32 21.77 14.37
CA GLU A 68 -2.10 23.21 14.47
C GLU A 68 -0.73 23.54 15.05
N SER A 69 -0.32 22.87 16.14
CA SER A 69 0.99 23.06 16.75
C SER A 69 2.15 22.70 15.82
N VAL A 70 2.00 21.67 14.99
CA VAL A 70 3.00 21.31 13.97
C VAL A 70 3.08 22.39 12.89
N LEU A 71 1.95 22.93 12.42
CA LEU A 71 1.93 24.00 11.43
C LEU A 71 2.54 25.30 11.98
N ARG A 72 2.21 25.66 13.22
CA ARG A 72 2.83 26.78 13.95
C ARG A 72 4.34 26.65 14.01
N LYS A 73 4.86 25.45 14.30
CA LYS A 73 6.31 25.17 14.30
C LYS A 73 6.95 25.27 12.90
N MET A 74 6.24 24.89 11.83
CA MET A 74 6.79 24.93 10.47
C MET A 74 6.83 26.33 9.85
N ILE A 75 5.80 27.14 10.12
CA ILE A 75 5.64 28.48 9.52
C ILE A 75 6.24 29.58 10.42
N GLY A 76 6.30 29.33 11.73
CA GLY A 76 6.56 30.33 12.77
C GLY A 76 5.25 30.81 13.38
N GLU A 77 5.21 30.95 14.71
CA GLU A 77 3.99 31.28 15.46
C GLU A 77 3.38 32.62 15.03
N GLU A 78 4.21 33.66 14.90
CA GLU A 78 3.77 35.01 14.48
C GLU A 78 3.14 34.99 13.08
N LYS A 79 3.85 34.39 12.11
CA LYS A 79 3.36 34.27 10.73
C LYS A 79 2.11 33.39 10.64
N TYR A 80 1.97 32.39 11.50
CA TYR A 80 0.79 31.55 11.51
C TYR A 80 -0.45 32.34 11.95
N GLU A 81 -0.34 33.19 12.97
CA GLU A 81 -1.48 33.95 13.47
C GLU A 81 -1.96 35.01 12.46
N GLU A 82 -1.04 35.59 11.69
CA GLU A 82 -1.36 36.56 10.64
C GLU A 82 -2.04 35.95 9.40
N LEU A 83 -1.98 34.63 9.23
CA LEU A 83 -2.57 33.98 8.05
C LEU A 83 -4.11 34.00 8.10
N PRO A 84 -4.77 34.35 6.98
CA PRO A 84 -6.20 34.15 6.83
C PRO A 84 -6.58 32.68 7.08
N GLU A 85 -7.76 32.45 7.66
CA GLU A 85 -8.23 31.10 8.02
C GLU A 85 -8.31 30.16 6.81
N ARG A 86 -8.66 30.70 5.64
CA ARG A 86 -8.62 29.99 4.36
C ARG A 86 -7.21 29.47 4.03
N ASP A 87 -6.18 30.26 4.29
CA ASP A 87 -4.80 29.90 3.98
C ASP A 87 -4.26 28.90 4.99
N LYS A 88 -4.62 29.04 6.28
CA LYS A 88 -4.37 28.01 7.31
C LYS A 88 -4.91 26.64 6.86
N TYR A 89 -6.12 26.60 6.28
CA TYR A 89 -6.70 25.38 5.72
C TYR A 89 -5.92 24.83 4.51
N VAL A 90 -5.52 25.69 3.57
CA VAL A 90 -4.77 25.30 2.37
C VAL A 90 -3.41 24.68 2.73
N VAL A 91 -2.69 25.32 3.64
CA VAL A 91 -1.40 24.81 4.14
C VAL A 91 -1.59 23.45 4.81
N ASN A 92 -2.56 23.30 5.72
CA ASN A 92 -2.85 22.03 6.38
C ASN A 92 -3.15 20.92 5.36
N ARG A 93 -3.96 21.24 4.34
CA ARG A 93 -4.30 20.30 3.27
C ARG A 93 -3.09 19.89 2.45
N SER A 94 -2.21 20.84 2.10
CA SER A 94 -0.97 20.56 1.38
C SER A 94 -0.05 19.66 2.20
N HIS A 95 0.17 20.01 3.47
CA HIS A 95 1.01 19.24 4.37
C HIS A 95 0.55 17.78 4.52
N ARG A 96 -0.77 17.54 4.64
CA ARG A 96 -1.34 16.19 4.65
C ARG A 96 -1.06 15.40 3.38
N ARG A 97 -1.06 16.05 2.21
CA ARG A 97 -0.73 15.37 0.95
C ARG A 97 0.73 14.95 0.93
N HIS A 98 1.63 15.78 1.47
CA HIS A 98 3.05 15.45 1.60
C HIS A 98 3.28 14.26 2.54
N ILE A 99 2.72 14.29 3.76
CA ILE A 99 2.86 13.17 4.71
C ILE A 99 2.36 11.86 4.07
N LYS A 100 1.16 11.85 3.48
CA LYS A 100 0.62 10.65 2.82
C LYS A 100 1.47 10.17 1.65
N ALA A 101 2.09 11.09 0.91
CA ALA A 101 2.99 10.74 -0.18
C ALA A 101 4.28 10.12 0.36
N GLU A 102 4.83 10.64 1.47
CA GLU A 102 6.00 10.06 2.14
C GLU A 102 5.71 8.69 2.74
N GLU A 103 4.60 8.51 3.46
CA GLU A 103 4.16 7.22 3.99
C GLU A 103 4.06 6.17 2.87
N ARG A 104 3.48 6.55 1.72
CA ARG A 104 3.42 5.66 0.53
C ARG A 104 4.81 5.33 -0.02
N ARG A 105 5.72 6.30 -0.09
CA ARG A 105 7.10 6.07 -0.54
C ARG A 105 7.85 5.14 0.41
N GLU A 106 7.66 5.30 1.71
CA GLU A 106 8.27 4.45 2.73
C GLU A 106 7.71 3.03 2.70
N TYR A 107 6.39 2.88 2.62
CA TYR A 107 5.75 1.57 2.44
C TYR A 107 6.25 0.86 1.17
N ASN A 108 6.36 1.58 0.04
CA ASN A 108 6.89 1.01 -1.19
C ASN A 108 8.37 0.61 -1.04
N ARG A 109 9.19 1.42 -0.35
CA ARG A 109 10.58 1.05 -0.03
C ARG A 109 10.65 -0.22 0.80
N GLN A 110 9.87 -0.32 1.87
CA GLN A 110 9.82 -1.51 2.72
C GLN A 110 9.34 -2.75 1.94
N ARG A 111 8.33 -2.60 1.07
CA ARG A 111 7.85 -3.67 0.21
C ARG A 111 8.90 -4.10 -0.82
N GLU A 112 9.65 -3.16 -1.39
CA GLU A 112 10.78 -3.46 -2.28
C GLU A 112 11.91 -4.18 -1.54
N LEU A 113 12.25 -3.76 -0.32
CA LEU A 113 13.24 -4.42 0.52
C LEU A 113 12.81 -5.84 0.87
N ALA A 114 11.57 -6.02 1.33
CA ALA A 114 11.00 -7.34 1.63
C ALA A 114 10.91 -8.23 0.38
N ARG A 115 10.70 -7.65 -0.81
CA ARG A 115 10.74 -8.37 -2.09
C ARG A 115 12.15 -8.77 -2.49
N LYS A 116 13.14 -7.90 -2.27
CA LYS A 116 14.56 -8.20 -2.50
C LYS A 116 15.06 -9.30 -1.58
N GLU A 117 14.60 -9.34 -0.33
CA GLU A 117 14.95 -10.39 0.63
C GLU A 117 14.36 -11.76 0.28
N LYS A 118 13.29 -11.82 -0.51
CA LYS A 118 12.48 -13.04 -0.62
C LYS A 118 12.85 -14.03 -1.72
N GLU A 119 13.54 -13.67 -2.80
CA GLU A 119 13.86 -14.64 -3.85
C GLU A 119 14.89 -14.08 -4.84
N GLU A 120 16.18 -14.27 -4.56
CA GLU A 120 17.17 -14.23 -5.63
C GLU A 120 17.00 -15.51 -6.47
N LEU A 121 16.61 -15.32 -7.73
CA LEU A 121 16.50 -16.43 -8.68
C LEU A 121 17.90 -16.87 -9.10
N HIS A 122 18.16 -18.18 -9.06
CA HIS A 122 19.43 -18.76 -9.50
C HIS A 122 19.50 -18.74 -11.03
N ILE A 123 20.42 -17.96 -11.58
CA ILE A 123 20.59 -17.81 -13.04
C ILE A 123 21.53 -18.90 -13.57
N ILE A 124 21.03 -19.71 -14.50
CA ILE A 124 21.81 -20.70 -15.24
C ILE A 124 22.02 -20.19 -16.66
N ARG A 125 23.28 -19.98 -17.06
CA ARG A 125 23.64 -19.59 -18.43
C ARG A 125 23.92 -20.83 -19.25
N THR A 126 23.21 -21.02 -20.35
CA THR A 126 23.46 -22.17 -21.24
C THR A 126 24.63 -21.89 -22.18
N GLU A 127 25.28 -22.94 -22.66
CA GLU A 127 26.35 -22.81 -23.67
C GLU A 127 25.86 -22.16 -24.97
N ASN A 128 24.59 -22.36 -25.32
CA ASN A 128 23.99 -21.71 -26.49
C ASN A 128 23.87 -20.21 -26.26
N PHE A 129 23.40 -19.81 -25.09
CA PHE A 129 23.32 -18.40 -24.71
C PHE A 129 24.68 -17.72 -24.71
N GLU A 130 25.70 -18.32 -24.11
CA GLU A 130 27.07 -17.78 -24.09
C GLU A 130 27.64 -17.57 -25.50
N ARG A 131 27.40 -18.52 -26.41
CA ARG A 131 27.76 -18.36 -27.82
C ARG A 131 26.97 -17.25 -28.52
N ALA A 132 25.66 -17.16 -28.25
CA ALA A 132 24.78 -16.17 -28.87
C ALA A 132 25.10 -14.72 -28.44
N ILE A 133 25.67 -14.53 -27.25
CA ILE A 133 26.08 -13.19 -26.77
C ILE A 133 27.51 -12.81 -27.18
N GLN A 134 28.26 -13.73 -27.79
CA GLN A 134 29.64 -13.49 -28.20
C GLN A 134 29.70 -12.37 -29.24
N GLY A 135 30.45 -11.31 -28.95
CA GLY A 135 30.54 -10.11 -29.81
C GLY A 135 29.48 -9.02 -29.54
N HIS A 136 28.63 -9.18 -28.52
CA HIS A 136 27.67 -8.15 -28.12
C HIS A 136 28.10 -7.37 -26.86
N ASN A 137 27.38 -6.28 -26.55
CA ASN A 137 27.71 -5.44 -25.39
C ASN A 137 27.34 -6.15 -24.07
N HIS A 138 28.34 -6.74 -23.44
CA HIS A 138 28.17 -7.52 -22.21
C HIS A 138 27.59 -6.69 -21.06
N SER A 139 27.91 -5.39 -20.96
CA SER A 139 27.37 -4.52 -19.90
C SER A 139 25.85 -4.34 -20.01
N GLU A 140 25.29 -4.30 -21.22
CA GLU A 140 23.83 -4.25 -21.40
C GLU A 140 23.17 -5.58 -21.05
N ILE A 141 23.81 -6.68 -21.46
CA ILE A 141 23.33 -8.05 -21.21
C ILE A 141 23.34 -8.35 -19.71
N GLU A 142 24.42 -8.07 -19.00
CA GLU A 142 24.51 -8.24 -17.53
C GLU A 142 23.46 -7.41 -16.78
N ARG A 143 23.19 -6.18 -17.24
CA ARG A 143 22.11 -5.35 -16.67
C ARG A 143 20.74 -5.99 -16.89
N ALA A 144 20.52 -6.66 -18.01
CA ALA A 144 19.28 -7.39 -18.25
C ALA A 144 19.21 -8.68 -17.40
N ILE A 145 20.29 -9.44 -17.29
CA ILE A 145 20.38 -10.64 -16.43
C ILE A 145 20.08 -10.27 -14.96
N ASN A 146 20.65 -9.17 -14.47
CA ASN A 146 20.38 -8.67 -13.12
C ASN A 146 18.91 -8.20 -12.92
N LYS A 147 18.23 -7.78 -13.99
CA LYS A 147 16.79 -7.51 -13.93
C LYS A 147 16.00 -8.81 -13.84
N ILE A 148 16.38 -9.83 -14.63
CA ILE A 148 15.75 -11.16 -14.58
C ILE A 148 15.90 -11.75 -13.17
N SER A 149 17.11 -11.77 -12.60
CA SER A 149 17.37 -12.37 -11.27
C SER A 149 16.55 -11.73 -10.15
N LYS A 150 16.22 -10.45 -10.30
CA LYS A 150 15.40 -9.66 -9.35
C LYS A 150 13.91 -9.65 -9.67
N GLY A 151 13.47 -10.35 -10.73
CA GLY A 151 12.09 -10.30 -11.21
C GLY A 151 11.64 -8.88 -11.64
N LEU A 152 12.57 -8.08 -12.14
CA LEU A 152 12.37 -6.72 -12.63
C LEU A 152 12.32 -6.67 -14.16
N GLY A 153 11.81 -5.56 -14.69
CA GLY A 153 11.72 -5.31 -16.13
C GLY A 153 10.45 -5.88 -16.77
N LYS A 154 10.17 -5.44 -18.01
CA LYS A 154 9.01 -5.87 -18.78
C LYS A 154 9.31 -7.22 -19.43
N GLN A 155 8.79 -8.28 -18.83
CA GLN A 155 8.88 -9.65 -19.32
C GLN A 155 7.72 -9.90 -20.30
N GLU A 156 8.01 -10.46 -21.46
CA GLU A 156 7.01 -10.75 -22.50
C GLU A 156 7.02 -12.26 -22.80
N ARG A 157 5.86 -12.91 -22.65
CA ARG A 157 5.70 -14.34 -22.95
C ARG A 157 5.81 -14.59 -24.45
N LEU A 158 6.56 -15.62 -24.83
CA LEU A 158 6.70 -16.04 -26.22
C LEU A 158 5.41 -16.70 -26.71
N LYS A 159 4.99 -16.43 -27.95
CA LYS A 159 3.73 -16.95 -28.51
C LYS A 159 3.79 -18.43 -28.90
N HIS A 160 4.95 -18.89 -29.38
CA HIS A 160 5.11 -20.21 -30.01
C HIS A 160 6.14 -21.10 -29.31
N LEU A 161 6.76 -20.62 -28.23
CA LEU A 161 7.75 -21.35 -27.47
C LEU A 161 7.40 -21.24 -25.98
N PRO A 162 7.68 -22.28 -25.16
CA PRO A 162 7.72 -22.10 -23.73
C PRO A 162 8.79 -21.05 -23.38
N GLY A 163 8.51 -20.26 -22.34
CA GLY A 163 9.45 -19.26 -21.86
C GLY A 163 9.04 -17.81 -22.06
N LEU A 164 9.98 -16.94 -21.68
CA LEU A 164 9.84 -15.51 -21.55
C LEU A 164 10.95 -14.82 -22.32
N SER A 165 10.73 -13.56 -22.65
CA SER A 165 11.75 -12.69 -23.20
C SER A 165 11.82 -11.39 -22.43
N ILE A 166 13.04 -10.86 -22.27
CA ILE A 166 13.26 -9.52 -21.75
C ILE A 166 14.10 -8.72 -22.74
N ARG A 167 13.79 -7.43 -22.84
CA ARG A 167 14.51 -6.50 -23.69
C ARG A 167 15.83 -6.07 -23.05
N VAL A 168 16.92 -6.23 -23.78
CA VAL A 168 18.28 -5.79 -23.39
C VAL A 168 18.55 -4.38 -23.89
N SER A 169 18.36 -4.16 -25.20
CA SER A 169 18.57 -2.90 -25.89
C SER A 169 17.33 -2.55 -26.73
N ARG A 170 17.38 -1.53 -27.60
CA ARG A 170 16.24 -1.22 -28.49
C ARG A 170 15.80 -2.42 -29.33
N ARG A 171 16.73 -3.33 -29.66
CA ARG A 171 16.50 -4.46 -30.56
C ARG A 171 16.87 -5.83 -29.97
N GLY A 172 17.84 -5.87 -29.06
CA GLY A 172 18.31 -7.10 -28.42
C GLY A 172 17.35 -7.66 -27.38
N ARG A 173 17.15 -8.98 -27.36
CA ARG A 173 16.36 -9.68 -26.32
C ARG A 173 17.07 -10.92 -25.82
N ILE A 174 16.91 -11.21 -24.53
CA ILE A 174 17.28 -12.50 -23.92
C ILE A 174 16.03 -13.36 -23.86
N LEU A 175 16.15 -14.62 -24.28
CA LEU A 175 15.14 -15.66 -24.10
C LEU A 175 15.51 -16.50 -22.88
N TYR A 176 14.53 -16.81 -22.04
CA TYR A 176 14.76 -17.59 -20.83
C TYR A 176 13.53 -18.36 -20.38
N GLU A 177 13.76 -19.41 -19.61
CA GLU A 177 12.74 -20.26 -18.99
C GLU A 177 12.85 -20.17 -17.47
N VAL A 178 11.73 -20.34 -16.77
CA VAL A 178 11.66 -20.27 -15.30
C VAL A 178 11.11 -21.59 -14.78
N GLU A 179 11.92 -22.28 -13.99
CA GLU A 179 11.59 -23.56 -13.35
C GLU A 179 11.78 -23.42 -11.84
N GLY A 180 10.69 -23.15 -11.12
CA GLY A 180 10.75 -22.88 -9.68
C GLY A 180 11.59 -21.63 -9.37
N LYS A 181 12.76 -21.83 -8.75
CA LYS A 181 13.71 -20.76 -8.39
C LYS A 181 14.86 -20.60 -9.39
N GLU A 182 14.90 -21.44 -10.41
CA GLU A 182 15.95 -21.42 -11.42
C GLU A 182 15.47 -20.71 -12.67
N VAL A 183 16.36 -19.89 -13.25
CA VAL A 183 16.13 -19.20 -14.51
C VAL A 183 17.20 -19.58 -15.50
N LYS A 184 16.81 -20.29 -16.54
CA LYS A 184 17.71 -20.79 -17.57
C LYS A 184 17.71 -19.83 -18.77
N LEU A 185 18.84 -19.19 -19.04
CA LEU A 185 19.03 -18.31 -20.19
C LEU A 185 19.31 -19.18 -21.42
N THR A 186 18.38 -19.21 -22.37
CA THR A 186 18.41 -20.18 -23.48
C THR A 186 19.04 -19.60 -24.75
N ASP A 187 18.78 -18.32 -25.06
CA ASP A 187 19.26 -17.69 -26.30
C ASP A 187 19.28 -16.15 -26.22
N TYR A 188 19.95 -15.51 -27.17
CA TYR A 188 19.99 -14.06 -27.34
C TYR A 188 19.66 -13.67 -28.79
N LEU A 189 18.63 -12.84 -28.97
CA LEU A 189 18.20 -12.33 -30.27
C LEU A 189 18.71 -10.89 -30.46
N PRO A 190 19.78 -10.65 -31.24
CA PRO A 190 20.37 -9.31 -31.39
C PRO A 190 19.51 -8.33 -32.21
N ASP A 191 18.64 -8.83 -33.09
CA ASP A 191 17.82 -7.98 -33.96
C ASP A 191 16.47 -8.64 -34.27
N HIS A 192 15.39 -8.13 -33.66
CA HIS A 192 14.03 -8.62 -33.94
C HIS A 192 13.50 -8.07 -35.28
N LYS A 193 14.11 -8.47 -36.41
CA LYS A 193 13.37 -8.45 -37.68
C LYS A 193 12.52 -9.72 -37.71
N TYR A 194 11.29 -9.65 -37.22
CA TYR A 194 10.29 -10.64 -37.64
C TYR A 194 10.23 -10.54 -39.16
N TRP A 195 10.59 -11.64 -39.83
CA TRP A 195 10.38 -11.83 -41.26
C TRP A 195 8.96 -11.39 -41.59
N LYS A 196 8.80 -10.26 -42.29
CA LYS A 196 7.56 -9.96 -43.00
C LYS A 196 7.63 -10.87 -44.21
N GLY A 197 6.75 -11.87 -44.29
CA GLY A 197 6.63 -12.71 -45.48
C GLY A 197 6.58 -11.83 -46.72
N ASP A 198 7.38 -12.18 -47.72
CA ASP A 198 7.32 -11.60 -49.06
C ASP A 198 5.91 -11.72 -49.64
#